data_AF-A0A8H3AKQ8-F1
#
_entry.id   AF-A0A8H3AKQ8-F1
#
_cell.length_a   1.000
_cell.length_b   1.000
_cell.length_c   1.000
_cell.angle_alpha   90.00
_cell.angle_beta   90.00
_cell.angle_gamma   90.00
#
_symmetry.space_group_name_H-M   'P 1'
#
loop_
_entity.id
_entity.type
_entity.pdbx_description
1 polymer ?
#
loop_
_entity_poly.entity_id
_entity_poly.type
_entity_poly.pdbx_seq_one_letter_code
_entity_poly.pdbx_strand_id
1 'polypeptide(L)' 'YGVIVDQGYPTTLGKAGNLVTMSGIAFGTNNIAVTSDAQRVAVNCGSKCTGSWDWSKLKVTGGKAGKMYNYKNIKSGSY' A
#
# COMPACT_ATOMS: atom_id res chain seq x y z
N TYR A 1 -7.30 -3.31 6.91
CA TYR A 1 -6.30 -2.40 6.33
C TYR A 1 -6.99 -1.11 5.94
N GLY A 2 -6.36 0.06 6.08
CA GLY A 2 -6.88 1.29 5.48
C GLY A 2 -6.66 1.28 3.97
N VAL A 3 -5.41 1.03 3.57
CA VAL A 3 -5.02 0.72 2.19
C VAL A 3 -4.21 -0.57 2.17
N ILE A 4 -4.49 -1.45 1.22
CA ILE A 4 -3.65 -2.60 0.89
C ILE A 4 -3.46 -2.69 -0.62
N VAL A 5 -2.21 -2.77 -1.05
CA VAL A 5 -1.83 -3.10 -2.43
C VAL A 5 -1.05 -4.40 -2.37
N ASP A 6 -1.64 -5.50 -2.85
CA ASP A 6 -1.10 -6.84 -2.58
C ASP A 6 -1.17 -7.76 -3.80
N GLN A 7 0.00 -8.23 -4.24
CA GLN A 7 0.13 -9.23 -5.31
C GLN A 7 0.18 -10.67 -4.78
N GLY A 8 -0.11 -10.91 -3.50
CA GLY A 8 -0.12 -12.22 -2.85
C GLY A 8 -1.46 -12.95 -2.87
N TYR A 9 -2.50 -12.39 -3.51
CA TYR A 9 -3.83 -13.01 -3.60
C TYR A 9 -3.76 -14.45 -4.14
N PRO A 10 -4.50 -15.42 -3.57
CA PRO A 10 -5.62 -15.30 -2.61
C PRO A 10 -5.24 -15.09 -1.14
N THR A 11 -3.95 -15.12 -0.80
CA THR A 11 -3.52 -14.82 0.58
C THR A 11 -3.40 -13.32 0.80
N THR A 12 -3.56 -12.87 2.05
CA THR A 12 -3.25 -11.48 2.42
C THR A 12 -1.80 -11.39 2.87
N LEU A 13 -0.98 -10.70 2.07
CA LEU A 13 0.46 -10.47 2.23
C LEU A 13 1.32 -11.76 2.20
N GLY A 14 0.90 -12.79 1.47
CA GLY A 14 1.74 -13.94 1.15
C GLY A 14 2.80 -13.62 0.09
N LYS A 15 3.31 -14.66 -0.60
CA LYS A 15 4.33 -14.48 -1.64
C LYS A 15 3.75 -13.69 -2.81
N ALA A 16 4.30 -12.50 -3.05
CA ALA A 16 3.90 -11.66 -4.19
C ALA A 16 4.15 -12.36 -5.54
N GLY A 17 3.14 -12.32 -6.42
CA GLY A 17 3.23 -12.76 -7.80
C GLY A 17 3.90 -11.73 -8.72
N ASN A 18 4.33 -12.18 -9.91
CA ASN A 18 5.07 -11.37 -10.89
C ASN A 18 4.42 -11.36 -12.28
N LEU A 19 3.11 -11.63 -12.37
CA LEU A 19 2.40 -11.75 -13.65
C LEU A 19 1.55 -10.52 -13.98
N VAL A 20 1.23 -9.68 -13.00
CA VAL A 20 0.40 -8.49 -13.19
C VAL A 20 1.27 -7.24 -12.99
N THR A 21 1.30 -6.38 -14.00
CA THR A 21 1.95 -5.07 -13.89
C THR A 21 1.04 -4.09 -13.16
N MET A 22 1.59 -3.42 -12.14
CA MET A 22 0.88 -2.39 -11.38
C MET A 22 1.72 -1.11 -11.37
N SER A 23 1.18 0.01 -11.83
CA SER A 23 1.93 1.26 -11.92
C SER A 23 1.04 2.48 -11.69
N GLY A 24 1.68 3.60 -11.33
CA GLY A 24 1.02 4.91 -11.25
C GLY A 24 -0.10 5.01 -10.23
N ILE A 25 -0.08 4.21 -9.16
CA ILE A 25 -1.10 4.28 -8.11
C ILE A 25 -0.94 5.61 -7.37
N ALA A 26 -1.95 6.45 -7.39
CA ALA A 26 -1.91 7.77 -6.78
C ALA A 26 -3.19 8.04 -5.98
N PHE A 27 -3.06 8.85 -4.94
CA PHE A 27 -4.19 9.31 -4.14
C PHE A 27 -4.35 10.82 -4.29
N GLY A 28 -5.59 11.27 -4.53
CA GLY A 28 -5.99 12.64 -4.22
C GLY A 28 -6.04 12.87 -2.71
N THR A 29 -6.50 14.03 -2.27
CA THR A 29 -6.71 14.31 -0.83
C THR A 29 -7.68 13.29 -0.24
N ASN A 30 -7.15 12.39 0.59
CA ASN A 30 -7.91 11.28 1.18
C ASN A 30 -7.52 11.12 2.65
N ASN A 31 -8.54 11.10 3.51
CA ASN A 31 -8.38 10.91 4.96
C ASN A 31 -9.12 9.62 5.36
N ILE A 32 -8.39 8.64 5.87
CA ILE A 32 -8.93 7.34 6.32
C ILE A 32 -8.61 7.17 7.81
N ALA A 33 -9.61 6.83 8.62
CA ALA A 33 -9.41 6.43 10.01
C ALA A 33 -9.72 4.95 10.15
N VAL A 34 -8.79 4.19 10.74
CA VAL A 34 -8.97 2.75 10.99
C VAL A 34 -9.06 2.44 12.48
N THR A 35 -9.73 1.35 12.84
CA THR A 35 -9.83 0.87 14.23
C THR A 35 -8.47 0.41 14.77
N SER A 36 -8.34 0.28 16.09
CA SER A 36 -7.07 -0.03 16.79
C SER A 36 -6.37 -1.29 16.30
N ASP A 37 -7.14 -2.27 15.82
CA ASP A 37 -6.62 -3.58 15.45
C ASP A 37 -6.24 -3.67 13.97
N ALA A 38 -6.65 -2.68 13.17
CA ALA A 38 -6.36 -2.61 11.76
C ALA A 38 -4.95 -2.07 11.48
N GLN A 39 -4.37 -2.47 10.34
CA GLN A 39 -3.16 -1.85 9.81
C GLN A 39 -3.51 -0.67 8.90
N ARG A 40 -2.74 0.41 8.97
CA ARG A 40 -2.98 1.63 8.18
C ARG A 40 -2.75 1.41 6.69
N VAL A 41 -1.50 1.16 6.28
CA VAL A 41 -1.12 1.00 4.88
C VAL A 41 -0.14 -0.15 4.73
N ALA A 42 -0.41 -1.06 3.80
CA ALA A 42 0.50 -2.13 3.43
C ALA A 42 0.67 -2.23 1.90
N VAL A 43 1.88 -2.53 1.47
CA VAL A 43 2.23 -2.79 0.07
C VAL A 43 2.99 -4.11 0.02
N ASN A 44 2.54 -5.03 -0.84
CA ASN A 44 3.21 -6.29 -1.13
C ASN A 44 3.36 -6.45 -2.63
N CYS A 45 4.51 -5.98 -3.12
CA CYS A 45 4.82 -5.96 -4.53
C CYS A 45 5.79 -7.08 -4.91
N GLY A 46 5.52 -7.69 -6.05
CA GLY A 46 6.49 -8.47 -6.80
C GLY A 46 7.33 -7.55 -7.70
N SER A 47 8.07 -8.14 -8.64
CA SER A 47 8.92 -7.43 -9.60
C SER A 47 8.16 -6.61 -10.63
N LYS A 48 6.82 -6.66 -10.62
CA LYS A 48 5.96 -6.01 -11.60
C LYS A 48 5.26 -4.74 -11.07
N CYS A 49 5.52 -4.33 -9.84
CA CYS A 49 5.21 -2.96 -9.44
C CYS A 49 6.24 -2.00 -10.05
N THR A 50 5.76 -0.98 -10.76
CA THR A 50 6.62 -0.04 -11.50
C THR A 50 6.09 1.40 -11.42
N GLY A 51 6.87 2.33 -11.97
CA GLY A 51 6.54 3.76 -11.99
C GLY A 51 6.81 4.43 -10.65
N SER A 52 6.30 5.65 -10.50
CA SER A 52 6.33 6.42 -9.25
C SER A 52 4.92 6.57 -8.73
N TRP A 53 4.70 6.35 -7.44
CA TRP A 53 3.39 6.43 -6.81
C TRP A 53 3.33 7.68 -5.93
N ASP A 54 2.45 8.64 -6.26
CA ASP A 54 2.27 9.85 -5.46
C ASP A 54 1.16 9.64 -4.43
N TRP A 55 1.56 9.34 -3.20
CA TRP A 55 0.67 9.12 -2.06
C TRP A 55 0.76 10.29 -1.07
N SER A 56 1.35 11.42 -1.47
CA SER A 56 1.57 12.58 -0.57
C SER A 56 0.28 13.18 -0.01
N LYS A 57 -0.85 12.94 -0.69
CA LYS A 57 -2.19 13.40 -0.28
C LYS A 57 -3.00 12.35 0.48
N LEU A 58 -2.43 11.18 0.74
CA LEU A 58 -3.04 10.13 1.57
C LEU A 58 -2.68 10.35 3.04
N LYS A 59 -3.71 10.43 3.89
CA LYS A 59 -3.59 10.41 5.35
C LYS A 59 -4.37 9.24 5.92
N VAL A 60 -3.70 8.36 6.66
CA VAL A 60 -4.34 7.25 7.39
C VAL A 60 -3.99 7.35 8.86
N THR A 61 -4.98 7.32 9.75
CA THR A 61 -4.80 7.42 11.20
C THR A 61 -5.46 6.27 11.95
N GLY A 62 -5.15 6.14 13.25
CA GLY A 62 -5.57 5.00 14.06
C GLY A 62 -4.71 3.76 13.80
N GLY A 63 -5.17 2.62 14.32
CA GLY A 63 -4.55 1.31 14.10
C GLY A 63 -3.04 1.23 14.30
N LYS A 64 -2.43 0.27 13.61
CA LYS A 64 -0.99 -0.01 13.61
C LYS A 64 -0.39 0.34 12.26
N ALA A 65 0.92 0.62 12.21
CA ALA A 65 1.63 0.72 10.94
C ALA A 65 1.53 -0.62 10.19
N GLY A 66 1.29 -0.58 8.87
CA GLY A 66 1.41 -1.77 8.04
C GLY A 66 2.84 -1.94 7.50
N LYS A 67 3.04 -2.91 6.61
CA LYS A 67 4.36 -3.24 6.05
C LYS A 67 4.47 -2.87 4.57
N MET A 68 5.63 -2.32 4.20
CA MET A 68 5.99 -2.01 2.81
C MET A 68 7.02 -3.04 2.32
N TYR A 69 6.58 -4.01 1.54
CA TYR A 69 7.43 -5.03 0.94
C TYR A 69 7.81 -4.67 -0.49
N ASN A 70 9.12 -4.68 -0.77
CA ASN A 70 9.71 -4.73 -2.10
C ASN A 70 9.35 -3.59 -3.07
N TYR A 71 8.80 -2.48 -2.56
CA TYR A 71 8.53 -1.30 -3.38
C TYR A 71 8.82 -0.02 -2.61
N LYS A 72 9.72 0.82 -3.17
CA LYS A 72 10.23 2.03 -2.52
C LYS A 72 9.91 3.31 -3.28
N ASN A 73 9.41 3.22 -4.51
CA ASN A 73 9.13 4.40 -5.33
C ASN A 73 7.74 4.99 -5.03
N ILE A 74 7.54 5.36 -3.76
CA ILE A 74 6.33 6.00 -3.26
C ILE A 74 6.73 7.33 -2.62
N LYS A 75 6.15 8.42 -3.12
CA LYS A 75 6.17 9.71 -2.41
C LYS A 75 5.12 9.66 -1.32
N SER A 76 5.57 9.33 -0.11
CA SER A 76 4.68 9.03 1.02
C SER A 76 3.86 10.23 1.50
N GLY A 77 2.64 9.93 1.93
CA GLY A 77 1.82 10.80 2.78
C GLY A 77 2.04 10.51 4.26
N SER A 78 0.99 10.61 5.08
CA SER A 78 1.06 10.36 6.53
C SER A 78 0.21 9.15 6.91
N TYR A 79 0.84 8.03 7.23
CA TYR A 79 0.17 6.76 7.54
C TYR A 79 1.08 5.77 8.25
#